data_AF-A0A2K9V268-F1
#
_entry.id   AF-A0A2K9V268-F1
#
_cell.length_a   1.000
_cell.length_b   1.000
_cell.length_c   1.000
_cell.angle_alpha   90.00
_cell.angle_beta   90.00
_cell.angle_gamma   90.00
#
_symmetry.space_group_name_H-M   'P 1'
#
loop_
_entity.id
_entity.type
_entity.pdbx_description
1 polymer ?
#
loop_
_entity_poly.entity_id
_entity_poly.type
_entity_poly.pdbx_seq_one_letter_code
_entity_poly.pdbx_strand_id
1 'polypeptide(L)'
;MSWSHYPTGDYNVITGAYLGNITLKTEGTLTISANGSWTYNGVVRSYDDKYDFNASTHRGVIGESLTRLGAMFSGKEYQILLPGEIHIKESGKR
;
A
#
# COMPACT_ATOMS: atom_id res chain seq x y z
N MET A 1 -6.81 -4.28 -17.31
CA MET A 1 -6.35 -3.39 -16.23
C MET A 1 -6.28 -4.23 -14.96
N SER A 2 -5.15 -4.23 -14.25
CA SER A 2 -4.94 -5.09 -13.06
C SER A 2 -4.79 -4.22 -11.81
N TRP A 3 -5.54 -4.55 -10.76
CA TRP A 3 -5.42 -3.97 -9.42
C TRP A 3 -4.66 -4.94 -8.54
N SER A 4 -3.84 -4.44 -7.62
CA SER A 4 -3.08 -5.30 -6.73
C SER A 4 -3.18 -4.84 -5.29
N HIS A 5 -3.44 -5.80 -4.40
CA HIS A 5 -3.51 -5.59 -2.97
C HIS A 5 -2.10 -5.50 -2.42
N TYR A 6 -1.80 -4.42 -1.69
CA TYR A 6 -0.44 -4.13 -1.26
C TYR A 6 -0.36 -3.99 0.27
N PRO A 7 0.18 -5.00 0.97
CA PRO A 7 0.28 -4.99 2.43
C PRO A 7 1.46 -4.12 2.88
N THR A 8 1.21 -2.85 3.22
CA THR A 8 2.28 -1.91 3.60
C THR A 8 3.00 -2.31 4.90
N GLY A 9 2.29 -3.00 5.80
CA GLY A 9 2.82 -3.46 7.07
C GLY A 9 3.83 -4.61 6.98
N ASP A 10 3.95 -5.28 5.83
CA ASP A 10 4.90 -6.40 5.67
C ASP A 10 6.36 -5.93 5.65
N TYR A 11 6.59 -4.66 5.30
CA TYR A 11 7.95 -4.09 5.19
C TYR A 11 8.07 -2.67 5.77
N ASN A 12 6.97 -1.99 6.10
CA ASN A 12 7.00 -0.68 6.78
C ASN A 12 5.98 -0.61 7.94
N VAL A 13 6.49 -0.69 9.17
CA VAL A 13 5.68 -0.69 10.40
C VAL A 13 4.91 0.62 10.62
N ILE A 14 5.44 1.75 10.15
CA ILE A 14 4.79 3.05 10.32
C ILE A 14 3.66 3.19 9.30
N THR A 15 3.93 2.92 8.02
CA THR A 15 2.91 2.96 6.97
C THR A 15 1.79 1.94 7.22
N GLY A 16 2.14 0.73 7.66
CA GLY A 16 1.16 -0.30 8.02
C GLY A 16 0.26 0.05 9.20
N ALA A 17 0.73 0.91 10.12
CA ALA A 17 -0.04 1.27 11.31
C ALA A 17 -1.25 2.17 11.01
N TYR A 18 -1.18 3.01 9.96
CA TYR A 18 -2.26 3.95 9.62
C TYR A 18 -2.77 3.84 8.18
N LEU A 19 -2.13 3.08 7.29
CA LEU A 19 -2.70 2.76 5.97
C LEU A 19 -3.17 1.30 5.89
N GLY A 20 -2.59 0.40 6.69
CA GLY A 20 -2.91 -1.03 6.61
C GLY A 20 -2.60 -1.61 5.23
N ASN A 21 -3.59 -2.26 4.62
CA ASN A 21 -3.46 -2.75 3.25
C ASN A 21 -4.08 -1.75 2.28
N ILE A 22 -3.31 -1.35 1.27
CA ILE A 22 -3.78 -0.39 0.26
C ILE A 22 -3.98 -1.04 -1.09
N THR A 23 -4.86 -0.45 -1.90
CA THR A 23 -5.02 -0.85 -3.30
C THR A 23 -4.22 0.07 -4.20
N LEU A 24 -3.22 -0.49 -4.89
CA LEU A 24 -2.41 0.24 -5.85
C LEU A 24 -2.78 -0.11 -7.29
N LYS A 25 -2.67 0.90 -8.16
CA LYS A 25 -2.74 0.78 -9.61
C LYS A 25 -1.39 1.11 -10.21
N THR A 26 -0.95 0.29 -11.16
CA THR A 26 0.24 0.59 -11.95
C THR A 26 -0.10 0.63 -13.44
N GLU A 27 0.43 1.64 -14.14
CA GLU A 27 0.29 1.78 -15.59
C GLU A 27 1.67 2.05 -16.18
N GLY A 28 2.09 1.25 -17.16
CA GLY A 28 3.45 1.32 -17.67
C GLY A 28 3.74 0.28 -18.75
N THR A 29 5.01 0.18 -19.11
CA THR A 29 5.51 -0.73 -20.14
C THR A 29 6.44 -1.77 -19.51
N LEU A 30 6.17 -3.05 -19.78
CA LEU A 30 7.05 -4.17 -19.46
C LEU A 30 7.80 -4.57 -20.73
N THR A 31 9.12 -4.45 -20.71
CA THR A 31 10.00 -4.91 -21.80
C THR A 31 10.70 -6.18 -21.37
N ILE A 32 10.56 -7.25 -22.17
CA ILE A 32 11.19 -8.55 -21.91
C ILE A 32 12.14 -8.87 -23.07
N SER A 33 13.40 -9.14 -22.73
CA SER A 33 14.44 -9.52 -23.67
C SER A 33 14.45 -11.03 -23.91
N ALA A 34 14.94 -11.47 -25.07
CA ALA A 34 15.01 -12.89 -25.43
C ALA A 34 15.83 -13.75 -24.44
N ASN A 35 16.80 -13.14 -23.74
CA ASN A 35 17.63 -13.78 -22.72
C ASN A 35 16.94 -13.87 -21.33
N GLY A 36 15.67 -13.49 -21.22
CA GLY A 36 14.90 -13.51 -19.98
C GLY A 36 15.06 -12.29 -19.07
N SER A 37 15.92 -11.33 -19.42
CA SER A 37 16.00 -10.05 -18.71
C SER A 37 14.74 -9.23 -18.95
N TRP A 38 14.21 -8.60 -17.91
CA TRP A 38 13.02 -7.76 -17.99
C TRP A 38 13.22 -6.43 -17.28
N THR A 39 12.55 -5.39 -17.79
CA THR A 39 12.47 -4.07 -17.18
C THR A 39 11.04 -3.58 -17.23
N TYR A 40 10.52 -3.11 -16.10
CA TYR A 40 9.24 -2.43 -15.99
C TYR A 40 9.46 -0.94 -15.76
N ASN A 41 8.86 -0.09 -16.60
CA ASN A 41 8.81 1.36 -16.38
C ASN A 41 7.35 1.80 -16.34
N GLY A 42 6.93 2.46 -15.26
CA GLY A 42 5.54 2.87 -15.11
C GLY A 42 5.31 3.86 -13.99
N VAL A 43 4.05 4.21 -13.80
CA VAL A 43 3.57 5.01 -12.68
C VAL A 43 2.73 4.16 -11.74
N VAL A 44 2.95 4.30 -10.44
CA VAL A 44 2.10 3.72 -9.40
C VAL A 44 1.27 4.83 -8.77
N ARG A 45 -0.03 4.61 -8.68
CA ARG A 45 -1.02 5.49 -8.04
C ARG A 45 -1.81 4.70 -7.02
N SER A 46 -2.17 5.35 -5.92
CA SER A 46 -3.16 4.78 -5.00
C SER A 46 -4.55 4.93 -5.59
N TYR A 47 -5.40 3.93 -5.40
CA TYR A 47 -6.84 4.22 -5.38
C TYR A 47 -7.13 5.04 -4.12
N ASP A 48 -8.13 5.93 -4.14
CA ASP A 48 -8.56 6.61 -2.93
C ASP A 48 -9.00 5.54 -1.93
N ASP A 49 -8.21 5.35 -0.88
CA ASP A 49 -8.50 4.32 0.11
C ASP A 49 -9.26 4.93 1.28
N LYS A 50 -10.33 4.25 1.69
CA LYS A 50 -11.07 4.65 2.87
C LYS A 50 -10.33 4.04 4.06
N TYR A 51 -9.67 4.88 4.84
CA TYR A 51 -9.16 4.45 6.13
C TYR A 51 -10.32 4.16 7.09
N ASP A 52 -10.42 2.91 7.50
CA ASP A 52 -11.29 2.45 8.58
C ASP A 52 -10.42 2.27 9.82
N PHE A 53 -10.58 3.17 10.80
CA PHE A 53 -9.95 3.08 12.12
C PHE A 53 -10.68 2.02 12.96
N ASN A 54 -10.76 0.81 12.44
CA ASN A 54 -11.15 -0.36 13.20
C ASN A 54 -9.89 -0.98 13.77
N ALA A 55 -9.94 -1.33 15.06
CA ALA A 55 -8.97 -2.14 15.78
C ALA A 55 -8.41 -3.34 14.98
N SER A 56 -9.18 -3.87 14.03
CA SER A 56 -8.84 -5.01 13.18
C SER A 56 -7.95 -4.69 11.96
N THR A 57 -7.78 -3.43 11.54
CA THR A 57 -7.03 -3.06 10.33
C THR A 57 -5.55 -2.72 10.60
N HIS A 58 -5.17 -2.48 11.85
CA HIS A 58 -3.81 -2.07 12.22
C HIS A 58 -2.92 -3.29 12.46
N ARG A 59 -1.98 -3.58 11.55
CA ARG A 59 -1.00 -4.66 11.71
C ARG A 59 0.38 -4.13 12.08
N GLY A 60 0.95 -4.66 13.16
CA GLY A 60 2.28 -4.33 13.69
C GLY A 60 2.24 -3.97 15.18
N VAL A 61 3.41 -3.89 15.82
CA VAL A 61 3.55 -3.66 17.28
C VAL A 61 2.96 -2.30 17.72
N ILE A 62 3.01 -1.30 16.84
CA ILE A 62 2.41 0.03 17.04
C ILE A 62 0.89 -0.02 16.79
N GLY A 63 0.46 -0.81 15.82
CA GLY A 63 -0.96 -1.04 15.51
C GLY A 63 -1.71 -1.63 16.71
N GLU A 64 -1.12 -2.58 17.43
CA GLU A 64 -1.74 -3.15 18.63
C GLU A 64 -1.93 -2.11 19.76
N SER A 65 -0.98 -1.17 19.90
CA SER A 65 -1.09 -0.05 20.86
C SER A 65 -2.17 0.95 20.45
N LEU A 66 -2.26 1.27 19.15
CA LEU A 66 -3.31 2.13 18.59
C LEU A 66 -4.69 1.49 18.68
N THR A 67 -4.79 0.17 18.46
CA THR A 67 -6.01 -0.62 18.65
C THR A 67 -6.49 -0.58 20.10
N ARG A 68 -5.57 -0.70 21.08
CA ARG A 68 -5.93 -0.58 22.51
C ARG A 68 -6.41 0.82 22.87
N LEU A 69 -5.82 1.87 22.30
CA LEU A 69 -6.26 3.26 22.50
C LEU A 69 -7.60 3.54 21.79
N GLY A 70 -7.79 3.04 20.57
CA GLY A 70 -9.03 3.17 19.81
C GLY A 70 -10.22 2.41 20.41
N ALA A 71 -9.95 1.30 21.11
CA ALA A 71 -10.98 0.60 21.89
C ALA A 71 -11.36 1.35 23.18
N MET A 72 -10.47 2.19 23.72
CA MET A 72 -10.69 2.99 24.93
C MET A 72 -11.34 4.35 24.66
N PHE A 73 -11.18 4.90 23.45
CA PHE A 73 -11.69 6.21 23.06
C PHE A 73 -12.54 6.10 21.78
N SER A 74 -13.75 6.65 21.80
CA SER A 74 -14.63 6.70 20.63
C SER A 74 -13.99 7.55 19.51
N GLY A 75 -13.34 6.90 18.55
CA GLY A 75 -12.81 7.55 17.35
C GLY A 75 -13.90 7.71 16.28
N LYS A 76 -13.72 8.69 15.38
CA LYS A 76 -14.48 8.75 14.12
C LYS A 76 -13.58 8.27 13.00
N GLU A 77 -14.07 7.32 12.20
CA GLU A 77 -13.46 6.98 10.92
C GLU A 77 -13.32 8.24 10.05
N TYR A 78 -12.21 8.34 9.33
CA TYR A 78 -11.96 9.43 8.39
C TYR A 78 -11.20 8.90 7.17
N GLN A 79 -11.41 9.52 6.01
CA GLN A 79 -10.70 9.14 4.79
C GLN A 79 -9.30 9.74 4.76
N ILE A 80 -8.30 8.94 4.39
CA ILE A 80 -6.94 9.41 4.10
C ILE A 80 -6.78 9.35 2.59
N LEU A 81 -6.80 10.50 1.94
CA LEU A 81 -6.49 10.58 0.52
C LEU A 81 -4.98 10.34 0.34
N LEU A 82 -4.63 9.48 -0.63
CA LEU A 82 -3.26 9.24 -1.07
C LEU A 82 -3.08 9.78 -2.50
N PRO A 83 -3.22 11.10 -2.72
CA PRO A 83 -3.11 11.66 -4.05
C PRO A 83 -1.65 11.65 -4.52
N GLY A 84 -1.48 11.69 -5.84
CA GLY A 84 -0.18 11.72 -6.50
C GLY A 84 0.21 10.38 -7.10
N GLU A 85 1.38 10.38 -7.73
CA GLU A 85 1.93 9.22 -8.42
C GLU A 85 3.43 9.14 -8.22
N ILE A 86 3.95 7.92 -8.22
CA ILE A 86 5.39 7.67 -8.22
C ILE A 86 5.79 6.99 -9.52
N HIS A 87 6.85 7.50 -10.14
CA HIS A 87 7.46 6.85 -11.29
C HIS A 87 8.40 5.75 -10.79
N ILE A 88 8.20 4.52 -11.28
CA ILE A 88 9.01 3.36 -10.91
C ILE A 88 9.74 2.80 -12.14
N LYS A 89 10.95 2.31 -11.88
CA LYS A 89 11.76 1.59 -12.85
C LYS A 89 12.42 0.41 -12.17
N GLU A 90 11.85 -0.76 -12.40
CA GLU A 90 12.31 -2.02 -11.82
C GLU A 90 12.87 -2.94 -12.89
N SER A 91 13.80 -3.81 -12.53
CA SER A 91 14.41 -4.77 -13.47
C SER A 91 14.73 -6.09 -12.79
N GLY A 92 14.77 -7.15 -13.58
CA GLY A 92 15.14 -8.48 -13.11
C GLY A 92 15.45 -9.43 -14.26
N LYS A 93 15.58 -10.71 -13.92
CA LYS A 93 15.79 -11.78 -14.89
C LYS A 93 14.95 -12.98 -14.50
N ARG A 94 14.26 -13.57 -15.47
CA ARG A 94 13.46 -14.79 -15.30
C ARG A 94 14.35 -16.00 -15.05
#